data_AF-A0A8X6QTI7-F1
#
_entry.id   AF-A0A8X6QTI7-F1
#
_cell.length_a   1.000
_cell.length_b   1.000
_cell.length_c   1.000
_cell.angle_alpha   90.00
_cell.angle_beta   90.00
_cell.angle_gamma   90.00
#
_symmetry.space_group_name_H-M   'P 1'
#
loop_
_entity.id
_entity.type
_entity.pdbx_description
1 polymer ?
#
loop_
_entity_poly.entity_id
_entity_poly.type
_entity_poly.pdbx_seq_one_letter_code
_entity_poly.pdbx_strand_id
1 'polypeptide(L)'
;NWNLTWSTRTPIFTSCFIKIGLIWAPIAFFWIFAPAEIYYMMWKKGMKVPWSTLNISKLVVVFFLMIVSLVDIIYQMIRFTKIDVRPVEYYTPFLIFVTMVRLMKDKDRRTKLMNEIMNGIKVLKLYAWENSFIKEVMSFRSMEVASLRAQAYLSGAITFVFSSAPFLISLASFATYVLIDPNNVLDANKAFVSLSLFNILRIPTALLPMIITYTAM
;
A
#
# COMPACT_ATOMS: atom_id res chain seq x y z
N ASN A 1 -0.64 -23.77 33.97
CA ASN A 1 -0.04 -25.12 33.84
C ASN A 1 0.92 -25.19 32.66
N TRP A 2 2.17 -24.78 32.86
CA TRP A 2 3.24 -24.76 31.84
C TRP A 2 3.70 -26.17 31.39
N ASN A 3 3.39 -27.19 32.20
CA ASN A 3 3.68 -28.60 31.92
C ASN A 3 2.94 -29.19 30.71
N LEU A 4 1.85 -28.56 30.26
CA LEU A 4 1.09 -29.02 29.08
C LEU A 4 1.69 -28.54 27.76
N THR A 5 2.53 -27.48 27.78
CA THR A 5 3.09 -26.87 26.56
C THR A 5 4.21 -27.70 25.94
N TRP A 6 5.01 -28.38 26.77
CA TRP A 6 6.23 -29.07 26.34
C TRP A 6 6.07 -30.59 26.18
N SER A 7 4.98 -31.18 26.69
CA SER A 7 4.77 -32.64 26.74
C SER A 7 3.71 -33.17 25.76
N THR A 8 3.41 -32.43 24.69
CA THR A 8 2.46 -32.84 23.62
C THR A 8 3.11 -32.77 22.24
N ARG A 9 2.73 -33.68 21.33
CA ARG A 9 3.30 -33.76 19.96
C ARG A 9 3.03 -32.51 19.10
N THR A 10 2.10 -31.65 19.51
CA THR A 10 1.84 -30.33 18.92
C THR A 10 1.81 -29.28 20.05
N PRO A 11 2.87 -28.47 20.22
CA PRO A 11 2.91 -27.47 21.29
C PRO A 11 1.84 -26.39 21.05
N ILE A 12 0.91 -26.25 22.00
CA ILE A 12 -0.16 -25.24 21.93
C ILE A 12 0.39 -23.94 22.55
N PHE A 13 0.83 -23.00 21.72
CA PHE A 13 1.29 -21.69 22.15
C PHE A 13 0.11 -20.80 22.58
N THR A 14 0.33 -19.89 23.53
CA THR A 14 -0.70 -18.93 23.97
C THR A 14 -1.05 -17.95 22.86
N SER A 15 -2.32 -17.52 22.77
CA SER A 15 -2.80 -16.60 21.73
C SER A 15 -2.02 -15.28 21.66
N CYS A 16 -1.48 -14.80 22.78
CA CYS A 16 -0.60 -13.62 22.83
C CYS A 16 0.77 -13.89 22.19
N PHE A 17 1.33 -15.09 22.36
CA PHE A 17 2.62 -15.46 21.78
C PHE A 17 2.55 -15.63 20.25
N ILE A 18 1.45 -16.19 19.73
CA ILE A 18 1.24 -16.32 18.28
C ILE A 18 1.07 -14.95 17.62
N LYS A 19 0.31 -14.04 18.24
CA LYS A 19 0.03 -12.70 17.69
C LYS A 19 1.22 -11.73 17.77
N ILE A 20 2.11 -11.90 18.74
CA ILE A 20 3.21 -10.95 18.98
C ILE A 20 4.56 -11.60 18.67
N GLY A 21 4.86 -12.78 19.20
CA GLY A 21 6.18 -13.41 19.03
C GLY A 21 6.46 -13.82 17.58
N LEU A 22 5.51 -14.50 16.94
CA LEU A 22 5.75 -15.11 15.62
C LEU A 22 5.68 -14.10 14.46
N ILE A 23 4.83 -13.08 14.57
CA ILE A 23 4.69 -12.01 13.55
C ILE A 23 5.87 -11.04 13.62
N TRP A 24 6.41 -10.78 14.82
CA TRP A 24 7.50 -9.82 14.98
C TRP A 24 8.89 -10.41 14.75
N ALA A 25 9.05 -11.74 14.76
CA ALA A 25 10.35 -12.36 14.50
C ALA A 25 10.90 -12.06 13.08
N PRO A 26 10.12 -12.16 11.99
CA PRO A 26 10.56 -11.74 10.65
C PRO A 26 10.81 -10.23 10.54
N ILE A 27 10.00 -9.42 11.21
CA ILE A 27 10.12 -7.94 11.21
C ILE A 27 11.40 -7.52 11.96
N ALA A 28 11.68 -8.12 13.12
CA ALA A 28 12.88 -7.85 13.89
C ALA A 28 14.14 -8.28 13.13
N PHE A 29 14.12 -9.43 12.46
CA PHE A 29 15.22 -9.86 11.58
C PHE A 29 15.51 -8.83 10.49
N PHE A 30 14.46 -8.32 9.82
CA PHE A 30 14.61 -7.32 8.77
C PHE A 30 15.14 -5.97 9.31
N TRP A 31 14.66 -5.52 10.47
CA TRP A 31 15.11 -4.28 11.11
C TRP A 31 16.55 -4.35 11.66
N ILE A 32 17.05 -5.54 12.00
CA ILE A 32 18.43 -5.73 12.47
C ILE A 32 19.42 -5.71 11.29
N PHE A 33 19.06 -6.32 10.16
CA PHE A 33 19.96 -6.41 8.99
C PHE A 33 19.88 -5.21 8.04
N ALA A 34 18.75 -4.51 7.96
CA ALA A 34 18.59 -3.36 7.07
C ALA A 34 19.56 -2.19 7.34
N PRO A 35 19.86 -1.78 8.59
CA PRO A 35 20.81 -0.70 8.88
C PRO A 35 22.24 -1.03 8.42
N ALA A 36 22.66 -2.30 8.53
CA ALA A 36 23.97 -2.75 8.08
C ALA A 36 24.11 -2.67 6.55
N GLU A 37 23.07 -3.05 5.81
CA GLU A 37 23.05 -2.93 4.35
C GLU A 37 22.98 -1.47 3.87
N ILE A 38 22.16 -0.64 4.53
CA ILE A 38 22.05 0.79 4.22
C ILE A 38 23.39 1.48 4.50
N TYR A 39 24.03 1.18 5.62
CA TYR A 39 25.37 1.71 5.95
C TYR A 39 26.40 1.29 4.89
N TYR A 40 26.41 0.02 4.48
CA TYR A 40 27.29 -0.48 3.42
C TYR A 40 27.08 0.27 2.09
N MET A 41 25.82 0.54 1.71
CA MET A 41 25.50 1.29 0.49
C MET A 41 25.87 2.78 0.59
N MET A 42 25.64 3.42 1.74
CA MET A 42 25.97 4.83 1.96
C MET A 42 27.48 5.10 1.97
N TRP A 43 28.27 4.11 2.40
CA TRP A 43 29.73 4.23 2.45
C TRP A 43 30.39 4.25 1.06
N LYS A 44 29.78 3.61 0.06
CA LYS A 44 30.28 3.57 -1.32
C LYS A 44 29.55 4.56 -2.23
N LYS A 45 29.79 5.86 -2.05
CA LYS A 45 29.33 6.89 -3.00
C LYS A 45 29.99 6.72 -4.37
N GLY A 46 29.21 6.41 -5.40
CA GLY A 46 29.60 6.57 -6.80
C GLY A 46 30.21 5.38 -7.53
N MET A 47 30.21 4.17 -6.94
CA MET A 47 30.64 2.95 -7.67
C MET A 47 29.45 2.24 -8.32
N LYS A 48 29.65 1.76 -9.56
CA LYS A 48 28.75 0.82 -10.23
C LYS A 48 28.48 -0.36 -9.29
N VAL A 49 27.22 -0.81 -9.21
CA VAL A 49 26.80 -1.84 -8.24
C VAL A 49 27.73 -3.06 -8.38
N PRO A 50 28.50 -3.41 -7.34
CA PRO A 50 29.43 -4.53 -7.44
C PRO A 50 28.63 -5.82 -7.57
N TRP A 51 28.97 -6.65 -8.57
CA TRP A 51 28.39 -7.97 -8.78
C TRP A 51 28.85 -8.94 -7.69
N SER A 52 28.35 -8.74 -6.47
CA SER A 52 28.49 -9.67 -5.35
C SER A 52 27.37 -10.71 -5.42
N THR A 53 27.62 -11.92 -4.92
CA THR A 53 26.63 -13.02 -4.86
C THR A 53 25.32 -12.60 -4.18
N LEU A 54 25.39 -11.68 -3.21
CA LEU A 54 24.23 -11.09 -2.54
C LEU A 54 23.41 -10.14 -3.43
N ASN A 55 24.07 -9.39 -4.31
CA ASN A 55 23.38 -8.48 -5.22
C ASN A 55 22.80 -9.23 -6.42
N ILE A 56 23.46 -10.31 -6.85
CA ILE A 56 22.95 -11.25 -7.84
C ILE A 56 21.73 -11.99 -7.29
N SER A 57 21.78 -12.50 -6.06
CA SER A 57 20.63 -13.16 -5.45
C SER A 57 19.44 -12.21 -5.30
N LYS A 58 19.66 -10.95 -4.89
CA LYS A 58 18.62 -9.91 -4.88
C LYS A 58 18.05 -9.65 -6.27
N LEU A 59 18.87 -9.57 -7.31
CA LEU A 59 18.42 -9.34 -8.67
C LEU A 59 17.59 -10.51 -9.20
N VAL A 60 17.99 -11.75 -8.91
CA VAL A 60 17.24 -12.96 -9.27
C VAL A 60 15.90 -13.02 -8.52
N VAL A 61 15.88 -12.70 -7.23
CA VAL A 61 14.65 -12.65 -6.42
C VAL A 61 13.71 -11.56 -6.95
N VAL A 62 14.21 -10.37 -7.26
CA VAL A 62 13.40 -9.28 -7.83
C VAL A 62 12.87 -9.66 -9.22
N PHE A 63 13.67 -10.31 -10.06
CA PHE A 63 13.24 -10.77 -11.37
C PHE A 63 12.14 -11.84 -11.28
N PHE A 64 12.28 -12.79 -10.35
CA PHE A 64 11.25 -13.78 -10.06
C PHE A 64 9.93 -13.13 -9.58
N LEU A 65 10.01 -12.19 -8.64
CA LEU A 65 8.84 -11.42 -8.17
C LEU A 65 8.20 -10.59 -9.29
N MET A 66 8.99 -10.08 -10.23
CA MET A 66 8.49 -9.39 -11.42
C MET A 66 7.71 -10.34 -12.33
N ILE A 67 8.16 -11.58 -12.51
CA ILE A 67 7.43 -12.59 -13.28
C ILE A 67 6.12 -12.97 -12.57
N VAL A 68 6.16 -13.20 -11.25
CA VAL A 68 4.95 -13.52 -10.47
C VAL A 68 3.91 -12.41 -10.59
N SER A 69 4.31 -11.14 -10.46
CA SER A 69 3.39 -10.01 -10.64
C SER A 69 2.84 -9.87 -12.07
N LEU A 70 3.64 -10.16 -13.10
CA LEU A 70 3.15 -10.19 -14.48
C LEU A 70 2.13 -11.32 -14.72
N VAL A 71 2.36 -12.50 -14.14
CA VAL A 71 1.44 -13.62 -14.20
C VAL A 71 0.13 -13.29 -13.48
N ASP A 72 0.17 -12.64 -12.32
CA ASP A 72 -1.03 -12.19 -11.61
C ASP A 72 -1.82 -11.16 -12.43
N ILE A 73 -1.16 -10.17 -13.03
CA ILE A 73 -1.82 -9.20 -13.93
C ILE A 73 -2.51 -9.93 -15.10
N ILE A 74 -1.83 -10.90 -15.73
CA ILE A 74 -2.41 -11.70 -16.82
C ILE A 74 -3.59 -12.55 -16.31
N TYR A 75 -3.47 -13.14 -15.12
CA TYR A 75 -4.54 -13.91 -14.49
C TYR A 75 -5.78 -13.06 -14.18
N GLN A 76 -5.61 -11.84 -13.65
CA GLN A 76 -6.71 -10.91 -13.42
C GLN A 76 -7.36 -10.47 -14.75
N MET A 77 -6.56 -10.25 -15.80
CA MET A 77 -7.06 -9.93 -17.14
C MET A 77 -7.85 -11.08 -17.77
N ILE A 78 -7.46 -12.34 -17.55
CA ILE A 78 -8.22 -13.51 -18.01
C ILE A 78 -9.50 -13.69 -17.17
N ARG A 79 -9.41 -13.50 -15.86
CA ARG A 79 -10.57 -13.56 -14.94
C ARG A 79 -11.62 -12.49 -15.23
N PHE A 80 -11.20 -11.31 -15.68
CA PHE A 80 -12.03 -10.20 -16.14
C PHE A 80 -12.99 -10.60 -17.28
N THR A 81 -12.63 -11.57 -18.12
CA THR A 81 -13.50 -12.06 -19.21
C THR A 81 -14.57 -13.07 -18.75
N LYS A 82 -14.46 -13.61 -17.53
CA LYS A 82 -15.27 -14.76 -17.06
C LYS A 82 -16.23 -14.44 -15.92
N ILE A 83 -16.07 -13.32 -15.22
CA ILE A 83 -16.88 -12.93 -14.07
C ILE A 83 -17.26 -11.45 -14.23
N ASP A 84 -18.55 -11.10 -14.11
CA ASP A 84 -19.02 -9.71 -14.05
C ASP A 84 -18.50 -9.02 -12.77
N VAL A 85 -17.25 -8.55 -12.83
CA VAL A 85 -16.65 -7.73 -11.78
C VAL A 85 -17.20 -6.31 -11.87
N ARG A 86 -17.49 -5.70 -10.72
CA ARG A 86 -18.05 -4.34 -10.67
C ARG A 86 -17.05 -3.35 -11.25
N PRO A 87 -17.46 -2.43 -12.14
CA PRO A 87 -16.56 -1.47 -12.80
C PRO A 87 -15.63 -0.70 -11.85
N VAL A 88 -16.13 -0.37 -10.65
CA VAL A 88 -15.39 0.37 -9.61
C VAL A 88 -14.10 -0.35 -9.17
N GLU A 89 -14.09 -1.68 -9.15
CA GLU A 89 -12.93 -2.47 -8.72
C GLU A 89 -11.80 -2.51 -9.76
N TYR A 90 -12.11 -2.19 -11.04
CA TYR A 90 -11.15 -2.16 -12.14
C TYR A 90 -10.63 -0.75 -12.43
N TYR A 91 -11.52 0.24 -12.55
CA TYR A 91 -11.12 1.60 -12.94
C TYR A 91 -10.29 2.30 -11.86
N THR A 92 -10.56 2.03 -10.58
CA THR A 92 -9.86 2.68 -9.47
C THR A 92 -8.38 2.31 -9.38
N PRO A 93 -7.94 1.03 -9.41
CA PRO A 93 -6.52 0.69 -9.40
C PRO A 93 -5.80 1.17 -10.67
N PHE A 94 -6.44 1.11 -11.85
CA PHE A 94 -5.84 1.62 -13.08
C PHE A 94 -5.60 3.14 -13.02
N LEU A 95 -6.57 3.90 -12.52
CA LEU A 95 -6.45 5.34 -12.36
C LEU A 95 -5.37 5.71 -11.33
N ILE A 96 -5.28 4.97 -10.21
CA ILE A 96 -4.20 5.13 -9.24
C ILE A 96 -2.85 4.82 -9.88
N PHE A 97 -2.75 3.73 -10.65
CA PHE A 97 -1.50 3.35 -11.32
C PHE A 97 -1.02 4.43 -12.30
N VAL A 98 -1.90 4.92 -13.17
CA VAL A 98 -1.56 5.99 -14.14
C VAL A 98 -1.10 7.26 -13.42
N THR A 99 -1.77 7.66 -12.33
CA THR A 99 -1.37 8.84 -11.55
C THR A 99 -0.06 8.63 -10.79
N MET A 100 0.21 7.41 -10.29
CA MET A 100 1.47 7.04 -9.66
C MET A 100 2.64 7.10 -10.65
N VAL A 101 2.49 6.57 -11.87
CA VAL A 101 3.53 6.63 -12.90
C VAL A 101 3.86 8.09 -13.26
N ARG A 102 2.84 8.94 -13.41
CA ARG A 102 3.04 10.37 -13.67
C ARG A 102 3.80 11.06 -12.54
N LEU A 103 3.43 10.78 -11.30
CA LEU A 103 4.11 11.30 -10.11
C LEU A 103 5.59 10.89 -10.05
N MET A 104 5.88 9.61 -10.30
CA MET A 104 7.27 9.11 -10.31
C MET A 104 8.10 9.82 -11.37
N LYS A 105 7.54 10.03 -12.58
CA LYS A 105 8.23 10.76 -13.66
C LYS A 105 8.54 12.22 -13.29
N ASP A 106 7.63 12.91 -12.63
CA ASP A 106 7.84 14.29 -12.15
C ASP A 106 8.92 14.34 -11.05
N LYS A 107 8.87 13.39 -10.12
CA LYS A 107 9.84 13.26 -9.02
C LYS A 107 11.26 12.93 -9.50
N ASP A 108 11.39 12.05 -10.50
CA ASP A 108 12.67 11.70 -11.10
C ASP A 108 13.31 12.90 -11.81
N ARG A 109 12.51 13.69 -12.55
CA ARG A 109 13.00 14.92 -13.19
C ARG A 109 13.59 15.91 -12.19
N ARG A 110 12.87 16.18 -11.09
CA ARG A 110 13.37 17.07 -10.02
C ARG A 110 14.65 16.51 -9.39
N THR A 111 14.69 15.22 -9.10
CA THR A 111 15.85 14.57 -8.46
C THR A 111 17.07 14.59 -9.36
N LYS A 112 16.88 14.39 -10.67
CA LYS A 112 17.95 14.50 -11.67
C LYS A 112 18.54 15.91 -11.72
N LEU A 113 17.70 16.94 -11.85
CA LEU A 113 18.16 18.33 -11.86
C LEU A 113 18.89 18.72 -10.57
N MET A 114 18.37 18.28 -9.42
CA MET A 114 19.01 18.53 -8.12
C MET A 114 20.40 17.88 -8.02
N ASN A 115 20.58 16.68 -8.58
CA ASN A 115 21.88 16.02 -8.65
C ASN A 115 22.85 16.78 -9.56
N GLU A 116 22.39 17.29 -10.71
CA GLU A 116 23.20 18.12 -11.61
C GLU A 116 23.66 19.42 -10.92
N ILE A 117 22.76 20.10 -10.20
CA ILE A 117 23.07 21.30 -9.41
C ILE A 117 24.11 20.99 -8.33
N MET A 118 23.96 19.89 -7.60
CA MET A 118 24.87 19.52 -6.51
C MET A 118 26.29 19.20 -7.02
N ASN A 119 26.39 18.53 -8.18
CA ASN A 119 27.68 18.27 -8.82
C ASN A 119 28.32 19.55 -9.39
N GLY A 120 27.50 20.51 -9.87
CA GLY A 120 27.93 21.76 -10.49
C GLY A 120 27.99 22.99 -9.56
N ILE A 121 27.82 22.83 -8.25
CA ILE A 121 27.52 23.95 -7.33
C ILE A 121 28.56 25.07 -7.33
N LYS A 122 29.85 24.74 -7.49
CA LYS A 122 30.93 25.74 -7.53
C LYS A 122 30.80 26.65 -8.75
N VAL A 123 30.48 26.09 -9.91
CA VAL A 123 30.29 26.84 -11.16
C VAL A 123 29.06 27.74 -11.06
N LEU A 124 27.95 27.22 -10.54
CA LEU A 124 26.73 28.02 -10.36
C LEU A 124 26.97 29.26 -9.48
N LYS A 125 27.75 29.12 -8.40
CA LYS A 125 28.08 30.24 -7.51
C LYS A 125 29.04 31.24 -8.15
N LEU A 126 30.03 30.78 -8.92
CA LEU A 126 30.97 31.67 -9.62
C LEU A 126 30.26 32.58 -10.63
N TYR A 127 29.23 32.07 -11.32
CA TYR A 127 28.44 32.83 -12.29
C TYR A 127 27.17 33.46 -11.70
N ALA A 128 26.92 33.34 -10.39
CA ALA A 128 25.71 33.81 -9.71
C ALA A 128 24.39 33.32 -10.37
N TRP A 129 24.38 32.11 -10.95
CA TRP A 129 23.22 31.52 -11.64
C TRP A 129 22.20 30.86 -10.71
N GLU A 130 22.41 30.92 -9.40
CA GLU A 130 21.55 30.30 -8.38
C GLU A 130 20.07 30.65 -8.55
N ASN A 131 19.75 31.93 -8.79
CA ASN A 131 18.37 32.39 -8.91
C ASN A 131 17.66 31.83 -10.16
N SER A 132 18.38 31.61 -11.26
CA SER A 132 17.80 30.99 -12.46
C SER A 132 17.49 29.51 -12.22
N PHE A 133 18.43 28.77 -11.62
CA PHE A 133 18.22 27.36 -11.29
C PHE A 133 17.14 27.15 -10.22
N ILE A 134 17.02 28.06 -9.24
CA ILE A 134 15.93 28.02 -8.26
C ILE A 134 14.57 28.16 -8.96
N LYS A 135 14.43 29.10 -9.90
CA LYS A 135 13.19 29.26 -10.67
C LYS A 135 12.85 28.00 -11.48
N GLU A 136 13.86 27.37 -12.07
CA GLU A 136 13.67 26.12 -12.81
C GLU A 136 13.26 24.94 -11.89
N VAL A 137 13.93 24.75 -10.75
CA VAL A 137 13.53 23.73 -9.78
C VAL A 137 12.10 23.98 -9.27
N MET A 138 11.72 25.24 -9.06
CA MET A 138 10.38 25.61 -8.62
C MET A 138 9.31 25.31 -9.69
N SER A 139 9.63 25.42 -10.99
CA SER A 139 8.70 25.05 -12.06
C SER A 139 8.47 23.53 -12.10
N PHE A 140 9.50 22.71 -11.88
CA PHE A 140 9.34 21.26 -11.73
C PHE A 140 8.56 20.90 -10.45
N ARG A 141 8.82 21.61 -9.35
CA ARG A 141 8.10 21.41 -8.09
C ARG A 141 6.60 21.72 -8.22
N SER A 142 6.22 22.78 -8.95
CA SER A 142 4.80 23.10 -9.12
C SER A 142 4.04 22.03 -9.89
N MET A 143 4.67 21.43 -10.91
CA MET A 143 4.12 20.27 -11.63
C MET A 143 4.01 19.03 -10.74
N GLU A 144 5.04 18.71 -9.95
CA GLU A 144 5.01 17.60 -8.99
C GLU A 144 3.89 17.78 -7.96
N VAL A 145 3.71 18.99 -7.42
CA VAL A 145 2.65 19.32 -6.47
C VAL A 145 1.26 19.20 -7.11
N ALA A 146 1.09 19.57 -8.38
CA ALA A 146 -0.18 19.39 -9.08
C ALA A 146 -0.54 17.90 -9.24
N SER A 147 0.44 17.07 -9.63
CA SER A 147 0.29 15.60 -9.70
C SER A 147 -0.02 14.98 -8.34
N LEU A 148 0.69 15.41 -7.28
CA LEU A 148 0.42 14.98 -5.89
C LEU A 148 -0.98 15.37 -5.41
N ARG A 149 -1.45 16.57 -5.75
CA ARG A 149 -2.78 17.04 -5.37
C ARG A 149 -3.88 16.19 -6.01
N ALA A 150 -3.77 15.90 -7.30
CA ALA A 150 -4.72 15.03 -8.00
C ALA A 150 -4.79 13.63 -7.37
N GLN A 151 -3.63 13.05 -7.06
CA GLN A 151 -3.55 11.77 -6.36
C GLN A 151 -4.14 11.83 -4.94
N ALA A 152 -3.87 12.89 -4.18
CA ALA A 152 -4.41 13.06 -2.84
C ALA A 152 -5.95 13.15 -2.83
N TYR A 153 -6.55 13.85 -3.80
CA TYR A 153 -8.00 13.89 -3.95
C TYR A 153 -8.60 12.53 -4.30
N LEU A 154 -7.97 11.78 -5.22
CA LEU A 154 -8.41 10.42 -5.57
C LEU A 154 -8.35 9.49 -4.36
N SER A 155 -7.21 9.46 -3.65
CA SER A 155 -7.04 8.64 -2.45
C SER A 155 -8.01 9.05 -1.33
N GLY A 156 -8.24 10.36 -1.15
CA GLY A 156 -9.20 10.89 -0.19
C GLY A 156 -10.63 10.46 -0.50
N ALA A 157 -11.06 10.56 -1.76
CA ALA A 157 -12.37 10.13 -2.21
C ALA A 157 -12.60 8.63 -1.98
N ILE A 158 -11.60 7.80 -2.33
CA ILE A 158 -11.66 6.34 -2.09
C ILE A 158 -11.80 6.06 -0.60
N THR A 159 -10.94 6.65 0.23
CA THR A 159 -10.99 6.46 1.69
C THR A 159 -12.33 6.90 2.29
N PHE A 160 -12.89 8.01 1.78
CA PHE A 160 -14.20 8.50 2.19
C PHE A 160 -15.32 7.51 1.86
N VAL A 161 -15.37 7.00 0.63
CA VAL A 161 -16.37 6.01 0.20
C VAL A 161 -16.27 4.74 1.04
N PHE A 162 -15.07 4.20 1.24
CA PHE A 162 -14.87 2.99 2.06
C PHE A 162 -15.16 3.20 3.55
N SER A 163 -14.92 4.40 4.09
CA SER A 163 -15.20 4.68 5.50
C SER A 163 -16.68 4.93 5.79
N SER A 164 -17.42 5.50 4.83
CA SER A 164 -18.86 5.79 4.94
C SER A 164 -19.76 4.63 4.52
N ALA A 165 -19.25 3.70 3.70
CA ALA A 165 -19.98 2.51 3.24
C ALA A 165 -20.73 1.74 4.35
N PRO A 166 -20.13 1.34 5.50
CA PRO A 166 -20.84 0.58 6.53
C PRO A 166 -21.99 1.36 7.18
N PHE A 167 -21.89 2.68 7.27
CA PHE A 167 -22.97 3.53 7.76
C PHE A 167 -24.13 3.62 6.77
N LEU A 168 -23.82 3.75 5.47
CA LEU A 168 -24.85 3.75 4.42
C LEU A 168 -25.56 2.39 4.32
N ILE A 169 -24.80 1.29 4.48
CA ILE A 169 -25.35 -0.07 4.47
C ILE A 169 -26.30 -0.29 5.65
N SER A 170 -25.92 0.15 6.86
CA SER A 170 -26.80 0.00 8.03
C SER A 170 -28.07 0.84 7.89
N LEU A 171 -27.95 2.08 7.41
CA LEU A 171 -29.10 2.95 7.13
C LEU A 171 -30.04 2.32 6.10
N ALA A 172 -29.51 1.83 4.97
CA ALA A 172 -30.30 1.19 3.93
C ALA A 172 -30.99 -0.09 4.43
N SER A 173 -30.30 -0.88 5.27
CA SER A 173 -30.85 -2.11 5.85
C SER A 173 -32.01 -1.82 6.82
N PHE A 174 -31.87 -0.81 7.68
CA PHE A 174 -32.96 -0.41 8.57
C PHE A 174 -34.12 0.25 7.82
N ALA A 175 -33.83 1.08 6.82
CA ALA A 175 -34.86 1.71 6.00
C ALA A 175 -35.69 0.66 5.24
N THR A 176 -35.03 -0.32 4.60
CA THR A 176 -35.73 -1.41 3.90
C THR A 176 -36.54 -2.28 4.86
N TYR A 177 -36.01 -2.60 6.04
CA TYR A 177 -36.72 -3.38 7.06
C TYR A 177 -38.05 -2.74 7.49
N VAL A 178 -38.08 -1.41 7.67
CA VAL A 178 -39.29 -0.67 8.05
C VAL A 178 -40.25 -0.48 6.88
N LEU A 179 -39.74 -0.32 5.65
CA LEU A 179 -40.56 -0.05 4.46
C LEU A 179 -41.24 -1.30 3.87
N ILE A 180 -40.71 -2.50 4.10
CA ILE A 180 -41.23 -3.74 3.49
C ILE A 180 -42.57 -4.19 4.11
N ASP A 181 -42.73 -4.11 5.43
CA ASP A 181 -43.95 -4.55 6.12
C ASP A 181 -44.27 -3.59 7.27
N PRO A 182 -45.49 -3.02 7.34
CA PRO A 182 -45.90 -2.15 8.44
C PRO A 182 -45.89 -2.83 9.82
N ASN A 183 -45.87 -4.17 9.89
CA ASN A 183 -45.76 -4.91 11.14
C ASN A 183 -44.31 -4.99 11.68
N ASN A 184 -43.31 -4.61 10.87
CA ASN A 184 -41.90 -4.68 11.27
C ASN A 184 -41.52 -3.46 12.13
N VAL A 185 -41.72 -3.59 13.45
CA VAL A 185 -41.25 -2.58 14.41
C VAL A 185 -39.75 -2.72 14.64
N LEU A 186 -39.02 -1.61 14.44
CA LEU A 186 -37.60 -1.49 14.72
C LEU A 186 -37.39 -1.24 16.23
N ASP A 187 -37.30 -2.33 16.99
CA ASP A 187 -37.00 -2.27 18.42
C ASP A 187 -35.51 -2.00 18.70
N ALA A 188 -35.20 -1.37 19.83
CA ALA A 188 -33.85 -1.01 20.24
C ALA A 188 -32.92 -2.24 20.29
N ASN A 189 -33.43 -3.38 20.79
CA ASN A 189 -32.67 -4.63 20.82
C ASN A 189 -32.23 -5.09 19.42
N LYS A 190 -33.13 -5.02 18.43
CA LYS A 190 -32.82 -5.41 17.04
C LYS A 190 -31.83 -4.44 16.40
N ALA A 191 -31.98 -3.14 16.64
CA ALA A 191 -31.09 -2.11 16.10
C ALA A 191 -29.67 -2.22 16.66
N PHE A 192 -29.50 -2.34 17.99
CA PHE A 192 -28.18 -2.43 18.62
C PHE A 192 -27.44 -3.73 18.27
N VAL A 193 -28.14 -4.86 18.22
CA VAL A 193 -27.55 -6.15 17.82
C VAL A 193 -27.08 -6.09 16.37
N SER A 194 -27.90 -5.57 15.45
CA SER A 194 -27.55 -5.45 14.04
C SER A 194 -26.38 -4.49 13.81
N LEU A 195 -26.36 -3.35 14.50
CA LEU A 195 -25.26 -2.38 14.42
C LEU A 195 -23.94 -2.97 14.93
N SER A 196 -23.99 -3.76 16.01
CA SER A 196 -22.84 -4.48 16.54
C SER A 196 -22.30 -5.49 15.51
N LEU A 197 -23.20 -6.20 14.83
CA LEU A 197 -22.84 -7.15 13.77
C LEU A 197 -22.16 -6.44 12.57
N PHE A 198 -22.71 -5.32 12.10
CA PHE A 198 -22.11 -4.53 11.02
C PHE A 198 -20.73 -3.98 11.40
N ASN A 199 -20.54 -3.55 12.65
CA ASN A 199 -19.25 -3.09 13.14
C ASN A 199 -18.19 -4.20 13.18
N ILE A 200 -18.58 -5.42 13.56
CA ILE A 200 -17.68 -6.59 13.53
C ILE A 200 -17.30 -6.95 12.08
N LEU A 201 -18.25 -6.88 11.15
CA LEU A 201 -18.05 -7.25 9.74
C LEU A 201 -17.22 -6.24 8.94
N ARG A 202 -17.01 -5.04 9.48
CA ARG A 202 -16.26 -3.95 8.84
C ARG A 202 -14.79 -4.30 8.55
N ILE A 203 -14.11 -4.90 9.53
CA ILE A 203 -12.68 -5.20 9.40
C ILE A 203 -12.41 -6.34 8.40
N PRO A 204 -13.13 -7.48 8.46
CA PRO A 204 -12.98 -8.55 7.46
C PRO A 204 -13.26 -8.10 6.03
N THR A 205 -14.28 -7.26 5.82
CA THR A 205 -14.64 -6.77 4.48
C THR A 205 -13.61 -5.79 3.90
N ALA A 206 -12.99 -4.95 4.74
CA ALA A 206 -11.88 -4.08 4.33
C ALA A 206 -10.58 -4.86 4.06
N LEU A 207 -10.34 -5.96 4.80
CA LEU A 207 -9.18 -6.81 4.63
C LEU A 207 -9.31 -7.80 3.46
N LEU A 208 -10.53 -8.14 3.05
CA LEU A 208 -10.80 -9.14 2.01
C LEU A 208 -10.06 -8.84 0.68
N PRO A 209 -10.12 -7.61 0.12
CA PRO A 209 -9.39 -7.28 -1.11
C PRO A 209 -7.88 -7.37 -0.91
N MET A 210 -7.39 -6.98 0.26
CA MET A 210 -5.97 -7.03 0.62
C MET A 210 -5.48 -8.48 0.72
N ILE A 211 -6.25 -9.36 1.36
CA ILE A 211 -5.94 -10.79 1.49
C ILE A 211 -6.01 -11.48 0.13
N ILE A 212 -7.02 -11.21 -0.69
CA ILE A 212 -7.10 -11.76 -2.05
C ILE A 212 -5.85 -11.35 -2.84
N THR A 213 -5.43 -10.09 -2.75
CA THR A 213 -4.21 -9.62 -3.41
C THR A 213 -2.96 -10.32 -2.87
N TYR A 214 -2.82 -10.47 -1.55
CA TYR A 214 -1.64 -11.13 -0.95
C TYR A 214 -1.60 -12.66 -1.10
N THR A 215 -2.76 -13.31 -1.28
CA THR A 215 -2.85 -14.77 -1.49
C THR A 215 -2.84 -15.16 -2.96
N ALA A 216 -3.19 -14.22 -3.85
CA ALA A 216 -3.01 -14.37 -5.29
C ALA A 216 -1.55 -14.08 -5.73
N MET A 217 -0.76 -13.45 -4.86
CA MET A 217 0.71 -13.30 -4.96
C MET A 217 1.45 -14.52 -4.42
#